data_AF-A0A535R153-F1
#
_entry.id   AF-A0A535R153-F1
#
_cell.length_a   1.000
_cell.length_b   1.000
_cell.length_c   1.000
_cell.angle_alpha   90.00
_cell.angle_beta   90.00
_cell.angle_gamma   90.00
#
_symmetry.space_group_name_H-M   'P 1'
#
loop_
_entity.id
_entity.type
_entity.pdbx_description
1 polymer ?
#
loop_
_entity_poly.entity_id
_entity_poly.type
_entity_poly.pdbx_seq_one_letter_code
_entity_poly.pdbx_strand_id
1 'polypeptide(L)'
;MRAQREPGAAAHPRHRAHEWRDAAPRRRGRGARRRSLLSGDAVAHPDWEAAGFLEGLSEPERRARVQLLDDLVAQGATGDEIRRAVTEGRLALLPAELALGGRGAYTLAEVARRSGVDETLLRSYIAALGLTMPREDLPVAGDDDVEAARVLARVIEAGIPADGLIEAARISGQWLPALAQAVVRMAGETFLHPGDTELDVARRYRAVAEELRPLLGGMLDNHLTQHLRQAIRSEVLSHAQVAAGGVGATEPVAI
;
A
#
# COMPACT_ATOMS: atom_id res chain seq x y z
N MET A 1 45.80 61.31 -8.70
CA MET A 1 46.49 60.02 -8.48
C MET A 1 45.68 59.23 -7.45
N ARG A 2 45.11 58.10 -7.89
CA ARG A 2 44.20 57.22 -7.12
C ARG A 2 44.99 56.29 -6.20
N ALA A 3 44.45 55.99 -5.02
CA ALA A 3 44.65 54.70 -4.33
C ALA A 3 43.58 54.55 -3.23
N GLN A 4 42.38 54.08 -3.59
CA GLN A 4 41.43 53.49 -2.65
C GLN A 4 41.72 52.00 -2.55
N ARG A 5 41.89 51.51 -1.31
CA ARG A 5 42.04 50.09 -0.98
C ARG A 5 40.65 49.47 -0.85
N GLU A 6 40.37 48.43 -1.63
CA GLU A 6 39.21 47.54 -1.45
C GLU A 6 39.44 46.59 -0.27
N PRO A 7 38.42 46.27 0.54
CA PRO A 7 38.43 45.10 1.40
C PRO A 7 37.82 43.89 0.68
N GLY A 8 38.48 42.75 0.86
CA GLY A 8 38.24 41.50 0.15
C GLY A 8 36.87 40.89 0.38
N ALA A 9 36.30 40.40 -0.71
CA ALA A 9 35.11 39.56 -0.73
C ALA A 9 35.40 38.23 -0.03
N ALA A 10 34.73 37.98 1.10
CA ALA A 10 34.72 36.70 1.76
C ALA A 10 33.92 35.69 0.93
N ALA A 11 34.59 34.62 0.52
CA ALA A 11 34.04 33.53 -0.27
C ALA A 11 32.98 32.75 0.53
N HIS A 12 31.74 32.76 0.05
CA HIS A 12 30.69 31.83 0.47
C HIS A 12 30.96 30.42 -0.08
N PRO A 13 30.93 29.36 0.74
CA PRO A 13 30.99 27.99 0.23
C PRO A 13 29.67 27.65 -0.47
N ARG A 14 29.74 27.47 -1.79
CA ARG A 14 28.64 26.94 -2.60
C ARG A 14 28.44 25.46 -2.25
N HIS A 15 27.39 25.14 -1.51
CA HIS A 15 26.88 23.78 -1.41
C HIS A 15 26.52 23.28 -2.81
N ARG A 16 27.19 22.21 -3.26
CA ARG A 16 26.83 21.47 -4.47
C ARG A 16 25.49 20.78 -4.23
N ALA A 17 24.42 21.35 -4.78
CA ALA A 17 23.18 20.61 -5.02
C ALA A 17 23.49 19.55 -6.08
N HIS A 18 23.56 18.28 -5.68
CA HIS A 18 23.61 17.17 -6.62
C HIS A 18 22.24 17.05 -7.30
N GLU A 19 22.24 17.29 -8.61
CA GLU A 19 21.10 17.17 -9.51
C GLU A 19 20.56 15.72 -9.49
N TRP A 20 19.37 15.54 -8.95
CA TRP A 20 18.57 14.34 -9.17
C TRP A 20 17.92 14.45 -10.56
N ARG A 21 18.62 13.93 -11.57
CA ARG A 21 18.07 13.73 -12.92
C ARG A 21 17.55 12.30 -13.06
N ASP A 22 16.29 12.21 -13.45
CA ASP A 22 15.61 11.14 -14.20
C ASP A 22 16.21 9.73 -14.17
N ALA A 23 15.59 8.86 -13.37
CA ALA A 23 15.70 7.42 -13.54
C ALA A 23 14.33 6.75 -13.41
N ALA A 24 13.52 6.85 -14.47
CA ALA A 24 12.38 5.94 -14.65
C ALA A 24 12.92 4.51 -14.84
N PRO A 25 12.50 3.52 -14.03
CA PRO A 25 12.96 2.16 -14.23
C PRO A 25 12.25 1.54 -15.45
N ARG A 26 13.03 1.36 -16.51
CA ARG A 26 12.67 0.52 -17.66
C ARG A 26 12.45 -0.91 -17.18
N ARG A 27 11.20 -1.39 -17.20
CA ARG A 27 10.85 -2.81 -17.05
C ARG A 27 11.54 -3.61 -18.16
N ARG A 28 12.67 -4.26 -17.84
CA ARG A 28 13.26 -5.32 -18.68
C ARG A 28 12.83 -6.67 -18.09
N GLY A 29 11.98 -7.37 -18.84
CA GLY A 29 11.68 -8.77 -18.59
C GLY A 29 12.94 -9.62 -18.73
N ARG A 30 13.20 -10.46 -17.73
CA ARG A 30 14.07 -11.63 -17.87
C ARG A 30 13.53 -12.75 -17.00
N GLY A 31 13.16 -13.83 -17.66
CA GLY A 31 12.60 -15.03 -17.05
C GLY A 31 13.52 -15.61 -15.98
N ALA A 32 12.98 -15.72 -14.77
CA ALA A 32 13.52 -16.55 -13.72
C ALA A 32 12.76 -17.89 -13.73
N ARG A 33 13.54 -18.95 -13.86
CA ARG A 33 13.10 -20.33 -13.95
C ARG A 33 12.28 -20.70 -12.71
N ARG A 34 11.05 -21.16 -12.92
CA ARG A 34 10.19 -21.76 -11.89
C ARG A 34 10.91 -22.97 -11.30
N ARG A 35 11.45 -22.82 -10.09
CA ARG A 35 11.86 -23.96 -9.27
C ARG A 35 10.61 -24.39 -8.51
N SER A 36 10.03 -25.51 -8.94
CA SER A 36 8.89 -26.16 -8.28
C SER A 36 9.24 -26.43 -6.81
N LEU A 37 8.51 -25.79 -5.91
CA LEU A 37 8.35 -26.20 -4.52
C LEU A 37 6.85 -26.38 -4.29
N LEU A 38 6.26 -27.32 -5.03
CA LEU A 38 4.91 -27.81 -4.77
C LEU A 38 5.00 -28.87 -3.66
N SER A 39 4.84 -28.42 -2.43
CA SER A 39 4.18 -29.21 -1.38
C SER A 39 3.07 -28.34 -0.81
N GLY A 40 2.02 -28.24 -1.59
CA GLY A 40 0.69 -27.80 -1.22
C GLY A 40 -0.20 -28.52 -2.24
N ASP A 41 -1.02 -29.44 -1.77
CA ASP A 41 -1.84 -30.31 -2.60
C ASP A 41 -2.53 -29.49 -3.70
N ALA A 42 -2.36 -29.93 -4.95
CA ALA A 42 -3.20 -29.45 -6.03
C ALA A 42 -4.65 -29.79 -5.62
N VAL A 43 -5.41 -28.77 -5.24
CA VAL A 43 -6.79 -28.90 -4.77
C VAL A 43 -7.56 -29.63 -5.89
N ALA A 44 -7.94 -30.89 -5.65
CA ALA A 44 -8.98 -31.54 -6.45
C ALA A 44 -10.18 -30.58 -6.44
N HIS A 45 -10.76 -30.26 -7.61
CA HIS A 45 -11.92 -29.35 -7.72
C HIS A 45 -12.87 -29.67 -6.56
N PRO A 46 -13.00 -28.78 -5.57
CA PRO A 46 -13.78 -29.10 -4.39
C PRO A 46 -15.22 -29.31 -4.83
N ASP A 47 -15.86 -30.34 -4.27
CA ASP A 47 -17.29 -30.50 -4.45
C ASP A 47 -18.01 -29.38 -3.69
N TRP A 48 -18.29 -28.28 -4.40
CA TRP A 48 -18.93 -27.09 -3.86
C TRP A 48 -20.34 -27.36 -3.34
N GLU A 49 -21.00 -28.38 -3.91
CA GLU A 49 -22.32 -28.83 -3.51
C GLU A 49 -22.25 -29.55 -2.17
N ALA A 50 -21.30 -30.49 -2.01
CA ALA A 50 -21.04 -31.14 -0.73
C ALA A 50 -20.53 -30.17 0.35
N ALA A 51 -19.89 -29.06 -0.06
CA ALA A 51 -19.46 -28.00 0.85
C ALA A 51 -20.60 -27.06 1.31
N GLY A 52 -21.81 -27.20 0.77
CA GLY A 52 -22.98 -26.38 1.11
C GLY A 52 -22.94 -24.96 0.52
N PHE A 53 -22.02 -24.66 -0.40
CA PHE A 53 -21.84 -23.29 -0.92
C PHE A 53 -22.90 -22.86 -1.94
N LEU A 54 -23.78 -23.78 -2.35
CA LEU A 54 -24.78 -23.58 -3.40
C LEU A 54 -26.22 -23.68 -2.89
N GLU A 55 -26.41 -23.75 -1.57
CA GLU A 55 -27.74 -23.86 -0.95
C GLU A 55 -28.58 -22.58 -1.15
N GLY A 56 -29.87 -22.74 -1.43
CA GLY A 56 -30.81 -21.62 -1.56
C GLY A 56 -30.72 -20.83 -2.87
N LEU A 57 -29.91 -21.26 -3.84
CA LEU A 57 -29.70 -20.58 -5.12
C LEU A 57 -30.53 -21.18 -6.25
N SER A 58 -31.01 -20.33 -7.16
CA SER A 58 -31.60 -20.77 -8.42
C SER A 58 -30.53 -21.33 -9.38
N GLU A 59 -30.94 -22.12 -10.37
CA GLU A 59 -30.02 -22.72 -11.34
C GLU A 59 -29.06 -21.73 -12.05
N PRO A 60 -29.51 -20.55 -12.51
CA PRO A 60 -28.60 -19.54 -13.03
C PRO A 60 -27.57 -19.04 -12.00
N GLU A 61 -28.00 -18.80 -10.76
CA GLU A 61 -27.13 -18.34 -9.67
C GLU A 61 -26.12 -19.42 -9.26
N ARG A 62 -26.53 -20.69 -9.24
CA ARG A 62 -25.65 -21.84 -8.99
C ARG A 62 -24.53 -21.90 -10.02
N ARG A 63 -24.85 -21.81 -11.31
CA ARG A 63 -23.84 -21.80 -12.38
C ARG A 63 -22.87 -20.62 -12.24
N ALA A 64 -23.39 -19.43 -11.95
CA ALA A 64 -22.56 -18.25 -11.73
C ALA A 64 -21.61 -18.43 -10.52
N ARG A 65 -22.11 -18.95 -9.41
CA ARG A 65 -21.31 -19.17 -8.20
C ARG A 65 -20.27 -20.28 -8.38
N VAL A 66 -20.59 -21.39 -9.05
CA VAL A 66 -19.59 -22.43 -9.38
C VAL A 66 -18.45 -21.84 -10.19
N GLN A 67 -18.74 -21.08 -11.24
CA GLN A 67 -17.71 -20.43 -12.03
C GLN A 67 -16.87 -19.44 -11.20
N LEU A 68 -17.48 -18.68 -10.29
CA LEU A 68 -16.76 -17.78 -9.40
C LEU A 68 -15.81 -18.53 -8.46
N LEU A 69 -16.27 -19.63 -7.86
CA LEU A 69 -15.46 -20.47 -6.98
C LEU A 69 -14.28 -21.09 -7.72
N ASP A 70 -14.52 -21.58 -8.94
CA ASP A 70 -13.47 -22.13 -9.81
C ASP A 70 -12.45 -21.04 -10.21
N ASP A 71 -12.93 -19.85 -10.59
CA ASP A 71 -12.08 -18.69 -10.90
C ASP A 71 -11.22 -18.30 -9.68
N LEU A 72 -11.77 -18.36 -8.46
CA LEU A 72 -11.06 -18.05 -7.22
C LEU A 72 -9.96 -19.08 -6.90
N VAL A 73 -10.24 -20.38 -7.07
CA VAL A 73 -9.23 -21.44 -6.91
C VAL A 73 -8.12 -21.27 -7.94
N ALA A 74 -8.46 -20.97 -9.20
CA ALA A 74 -7.48 -20.69 -10.25
C ALA A 74 -6.61 -19.45 -9.95
N GLN A 75 -7.14 -18.48 -9.20
CA GLN A 75 -6.42 -17.31 -8.67
C GLN A 75 -5.63 -17.62 -7.39
N GLY A 76 -5.62 -18.87 -6.93
CA GLY A 76 -4.88 -19.32 -5.75
C GLY A 76 -5.57 -19.02 -4.43
N ALA A 77 -6.90 -18.81 -4.41
CA ALA A 77 -7.63 -18.70 -3.16
C ALA A 77 -7.68 -20.04 -2.41
N THR A 78 -7.40 -19.98 -1.12
CA THR A 78 -7.49 -21.15 -0.24
C THR A 78 -8.95 -21.45 0.09
N GLY A 79 -9.22 -22.71 0.45
CA GLY A 79 -10.55 -23.14 0.87
C GLY A 79 -11.06 -22.37 2.10
N ASP A 80 -10.18 -21.96 3.00
CA ASP A 80 -10.54 -21.18 4.20
C ASP A 80 -10.95 -19.75 3.84
N GLU A 81 -10.26 -19.10 2.92
CA GLU A 81 -10.63 -17.76 2.43
C GLU A 81 -11.97 -17.79 1.70
N ILE A 82 -12.19 -18.80 0.85
CA ILE A 82 -13.48 -19.01 0.16
C ILE A 82 -14.60 -19.25 1.17
N ARG A 83 -14.40 -20.18 2.12
CA ARG A 83 -15.39 -20.50 3.16
C ARG A 83 -15.75 -19.27 3.97
N ARG A 84 -14.75 -18.51 4.41
CA ARG A 84 -14.95 -17.26 5.15
C ARG A 84 -15.74 -16.25 4.31
N ALA A 85 -15.38 -16.07 3.04
CA ALA A 85 -16.06 -15.13 2.16
C ALA A 85 -17.54 -15.52 1.90
N VAL A 86 -17.83 -16.82 1.80
CA VAL A 86 -19.21 -17.34 1.74
C VAL A 86 -19.96 -17.05 3.03
N THR A 87 -19.39 -17.42 4.19
CA THR A 87 -20.02 -17.22 5.51
C THR A 87 -20.29 -15.75 5.80
N GLU A 88 -19.39 -14.85 5.40
CA GLU A 88 -19.51 -13.41 5.58
C GLU A 88 -20.35 -12.72 4.50
N GLY A 89 -20.87 -13.46 3.51
CA GLY A 89 -21.69 -12.90 2.42
C GLY A 89 -20.91 -11.95 1.48
N ARG A 90 -19.59 -12.11 1.39
CA ARG A 90 -18.68 -11.24 0.62
C ARG A 90 -17.97 -11.93 -0.54
N LEU A 91 -18.42 -13.11 -0.96
CA LEU A 91 -17.75 -13.90 -2.00
C LEU A 91 -17.55 -13.13 -3.31
N ALA A 92 -18.53 -12.31 -3.71
CA ALA A 92 -18.43 -11.41 -4.86
C ALA A 92 -17.26 -10.42 -4.79
N LEU A 93 -16.81 -10.05 -3.58
CA LEU A 93 -15.78 -9.04 -3.38
C LEU A 93 -14.37 -9.63 -3.30
N LEU A 94 -14.26 -10.94 -3.06
CA LEU A 94 -12.98 -11.61 -2.86
C LEU A 94 -12.04 -11.41 -4.08
N PRO A 95 -12.47 -11.55 -5.35
CA PRO A 95 -11.57 -11.32 -6.49
C PRO A 95 -10.94 -9.93 -6.53
N ALA A 96 -11.66 -8.89 -6.11
CA ALA A 96 -11.14 -7.53 -6.04
C ALA A 96 -10.15 -7.36 -4.88
N GLU A 97 -10.44 -7.98 -3.73
CA GLU A 97 -9.49 -8.04 -2.60
C GLU A 97 -8.16 -8.66 -3.02
N LEU A 98 -8.20 -9.76 -3.78
CA LEU A 98 -7.00 -10.43 -4.30
C LEU A 98 -6.23 -9.60 -5.31
N ALA A 99 -6.94 -8.85 -6.16
CA ALA A 99 -6.31 -7.94 -7.11
C ALA A 99 -5.59 -6.76 -6.42
N LEU A 100 -6.07 -6.33 -5.25
CA LEU A 100 -5.44 -5.26 -4.47
C LEU A 100 -4.19 -5.73 -3.71
N GLY A 101 -4.00 -7.04 -3.53
CA GLY A 101 -2.82 -7.63 -2.90
C GLY A 101 -3.17 -8.49 -1.69
N GLY A 102 -2.30 -8.49 -0.67
CA GLY A 102 -2.50 -9.29 0.56
C GLY A 102 -2.13 -10.77 0.44
N ARG A 103 -1.59 -11.16 -0.73
CA ARG A 103 -0.97 -12.47 -0.95
C ARG A 103 0.40 -12.28 -1.58
N GLY A 104 1.38 -13.00 -1.06
CA GLY A 104 2.72 -12.96 -1.61
C GLY A 104 3.60 -14.04 -1.01
N ALA A 105 4.82 -14.15 -1.53
CA ALA A 105 5.71 -15.25 -1.21
C ALA A 105 6.55 -15.00 0.06
N TYR A 106 6.35 -13.87 0.74
CA TYR A 106 7.23 -13.40 1.81
C TYR A 106 6.48 -13.26 3.13
N THR A 107 7.12 -13.72 4.20
CA THR A 107 6.77 -13.34 5.57
C THR A 107 7.27 -11.93 5.87
N LEU A 108 6.83 -11.30 6.96
CA LEU A 108 7.35 -9.99 7.36
C LEU A 108 8.86 -10.01 7.66
N ALA A 109 9.37 -11.09 8.25
CA ALA A 109 10.80 -11.30 8.46
C ALA A 109 11.56 -11.30 7.12
N GLU A 110 10.98 -11.91 6.09
CA GLU A 110 11.57 -11.91 4.74
C GLU A 110 11.54 -10.53 4.09
N VAL A 111 10.46 -9.77 4.27
CA VAL A 111 10.37 -8.38 3.82
C VAL A 111 11.44 -7.52 4.48
N ALA A 112 11.59 -7.61 5.81
CA ALA A 112 12.62 -6.89 6.56
C ALA A 112 14.02 -7.20 6.04
N ARG A 113 14.35 -8.49 5.91
CA ARG A 113 15.64 -8.96 5.38
C ARG A 113 15.94 -8.46 3.97
N ARG A 114 14.94 -8.43 3.08
CA ARG A 114 15.10 -8.01 1.66
C ARG A 114 15.17 -6.52 1.45
N SER A 115 14.60 -5.76 2.38
CA SER A 115 14.54 -4.30 2.30
C SER A 115 15.65 -3.62 3.10
N GLY A 116 16.22 -4.31 4.08
CA GLY A 116 17.24 -3.77 4.97
C GLY A 116 16.67 -2.99 6.16
N VAL A 117 15.34 -2.93 6.31
CA VAL A 117 14.71 -2.35 7.50
C VAL A 117 14.75 -3.33 8.66
N ASP A 118 14.87 -2.81 9.88
CA ASP A 118 14.70 -3.61 11.09
C ASP A 118 13.27 -4.17 11.17
N GLU A 119 13.15 -5.46 11.54
CA GLU A 119 11.86 -6.14 11.57
C GLU A 119 10.95 -5.58 12.67
N THR A 120 11.50 -5.26 13.85
CA THR A 120 10.71 -4.69 14.96
C THR A 120 10.15 -3.33 14.56
N LEU A 121 10.94 -2.50 13.89
CA LEU A 121 10.49 -1.23 13.34
C LEU A 121 9.41 -1.41 12.26
N LEU A 122 9.62 -2.33 11.31
CA LEU A 122 8.61 -2.61 10.27
C LEU A 122 7.28 -3.05 10.86
N ARG A 123 7.31 -3.94 11.86
CA ARG A 123 6.11 -4.38 12.58
C ARG A 123 5.42 -3.23 13.30
N SER A 124 6.21 -2.36 13.94
CA SER A 124 5.70 -1.18 14.64
C SER A 124 5.04 -0.19 13.68
N TYR A 125 5.64 -0.01 12.50
CA TYR A 125 5.11 0.83 11.42
C TYR A 125 3.77 0.29 10.88
N ILE A 126 3.69 -1.02 10.59
CA ILE A 126 2.45 -1.67 10.12
C ILE A 126 1.35 -1.59 11.18
N ALA A 127 1.69 -1.83 12.45
CA ALA A 127 0.75 -1.71 13.56
C ALA A 127 0.24 -0.27 13.72
N ALA A 128 1.10 0.73 13.54
CA ALA A 128 0.72 2.14 13.59
C ALA A 128 -0.23 2.53 12.45
N LEU A 129 -0.11 1.93 11.26
CA LEU A 129 -1.10 2.08 10.18
C LEU A 129 -2.48 1.48 10.52
N GLY A 130 -2.60 0.72 11.61
CA GLY A 130 -3.84 0.04 12.00
C GLY A 130 -4.15 -1.20 11.15
N LEU A 131 -3.15 -1.73 10.43
CA LEU A 131 -3.33 -2.93 9.62
C LEU A 131 -3.26 -4.19 10.49
N THR A 132 -3.96 -5.24 10.05
CA THR A 132 -3.91 -6.54 10.73
C THR A 132 -2.52 -7.15 10.57
N MET A 133 -1.89 -7.48 11.69
CA MET A 133 -0.59 -8.15 11.68
C MET A 133 -0.75 -9.59 11.22
N PRO A 134 -0.03 -10.03 10.17
CA PRO A 134 -0.03 -11.43 9.78
C PRO A 134 0.70 -12.26 10.84
N ARG A 135 0.34 -13.55 10.90
CA ARG A 135 1.11 -14.54 11.65
C ARG A 135 2.54 -14.59 11.12
N GLU A 136 3.49 -14.83 12.01
CA GLU A 136 4.94 -14.73 11.69
C GLU A 136 5.38 -15.67 10.56
N ASP A 137 4.78 -16.85 10.51
CA ASP A 137 5.07 -17.93 9.58
C ASP A 137 4.24 -17.87 8.29
N LEU A 138 3.31 -16.92 8.19
CA LEU A 138 2.39 -16.84 7.06
C LEU A 138 2.94 -15.90 5.97
N PRO A 139 3.27 -16.41 4.77
CA PRO A 139 3.70 -15.57 3.66
C PRO A 139 2.48 -14.88 3.04
N VAL A 140 2.37 -13.57 3.27
CA VAL A 140 1.29 -12.72 2.74
C VAL A 140 1.81 -11.50 1.99
N ALA A 141 3.09 -11.16 2.15
CA ALA A 141 3.67 -9.96 1.57
C ALA A 141 4.28 -10.26 0.20
N GLY A 142 4.06 -9.33 -0.74
CA GLY A 142 4.53 -9.38 -2.12
C GLY A 142 5.74 -8.48 -2.38
N ASP A 143 6.13 -8.37 -3.65
CA ASP A 143 7.24 -7.50 -4.06
C ASP A 143 6.94 -6.02 -3.78
N ASP A 144 5.68 -5.58 -3.89
CA ASP A 144 5.28 -4.20 -3.60
C ASP A 144 5.50 -3.83 -2.13
N ASP A 145 5.28 -4.77 -1.20
CA ASP A 145 5.56 -4.58 0.22
C ASP A 145 7.06 -4.47 0.50
N VAL A 146 7.88 -5.24 -0.23
CA VAL A 146 9.35 -5.14 -0.17
C VAL A 146 9.83 -3.78 -0.68
N GLU A 147 9.28 -3.28 -1.79
CA GLU A 147 9.65 -1.95 -2.28
C GLU A 147 9.21 -0.84 -1.33
N ALA A 148 8.01 -0.93 -0.74
CA ALA A 148 7.55 0.00 0.29
C ALA A 148 8.50 0.01 1.52
N ALA A 149 8.90 -1.18 1.99
CA ALA A 149 9.85 -1.30 3.09
C ALA A 149 11.25 -0.77 2.74
N ARG A 150 11.69 -0.86 1.47
CA ARG A 150 12.95 -0.22 1.01
C ARG A 150 12.88 1.29 1.02
N VAL A 151 11.73 1.87 0.67
CA VAL A 151 11.52 3.32 0.80
C VAL A 151 11.64 3.73 2.26
N LEU A 152 11.03 2.98 3.18
CA LEU A 152 11.16 3.22 4.62
C LEU A 152 12.62 3.16 5.09
N ALA A 153 13.38 2.13 4.68
CA ALA A 153 14.80 2.01 5.00
C ALA A 153 15.62 3.23 4.53
N ARG A 154 15.42 3.68 3.27
CA ARG A 154 16.12 4.85 2.72
C ARG A 154 15.82 6.15 3.47
N VAL A 155 14.58 6.31 3.93
CA VAL A 155 14.16 7.48 4.71
C VAL A 155 14.86 7.50 6.07
N ILE A 156 15.03 6.35 6.70
CA ILE A 156 15.80 6.21 7.95
C ILE A 156 17.29 6.47 7.71
N GLU A 157 17.86 5.91 6.65
CA GLU A 157 19.26 6.15 6.25
C GLU A 157 19.55 7.62 5.97
N ALA A 158 18.55 8.38 5.51
CA ALA A 158 18.63 9.83 5.32
C ALA A 158 18.57 10.64 6.62
N GLY A 159 18.42 9.98 7.78
CA GLY A 159 18.44 10.60 9.11
C GLY A 159 17.08 10.99 9.67
N ILE A 160 15.97 10.60 9.03
CA ILE A 160 14.63 10.85 9.58
C ILE A 160 14.39 9.88 10.75
N PRO A 161 14.03 10.38 11.95
CA PRO A 161 13.89 9.54 13.13
C PRO A 161 12.70 8.58 13.00
N ALA A 162 12.91 7.33 13.43
CA ALA A 162 11.91 6.26 13.37
C ALA A 162 10.60 6.64 14.10
N ASP A 163 10.69 7.31 15.25
CA ASP A 163 9.52 7.74 16.01
C ASP A 163 8.61 8.70 15.21
N GLY A 164 9.22 9.60 14.43
CA GLY A 164 8.48 10.49 13.54
C GLY A 164 7.76 9.75 12.40
N LEU A 165 8.37 8.68 11.88
CA LEU A 165 7.77 7.83 10.85
C LEU A 165 6.61 7.01 11.41
N ILE A 166 6.73 6.49 12.62
CA ILE A 166 5.66 5.78 13.34
C ILE A 166 4.49 6.73 13.60
N GLU A 167 4.75 7.98 14.00
CA GLU A 167 3.69 8.97 14.20
C GLU A 167 2.99 9.32 12.88
N ALA A 168 3.74 9.53 11.79
CA ALA A 168 3.15 9.73 10.47
C ALA A 168 2.30 8.53 10.02
N ALA A 169 2.73 7.31 10.34
CA ALA A 169 1.97 6.10 10.07
C ALA A 169 0.67 6.05 10.89
N ARG A 170 0.72 6.46 12.16
CA ARG A 170 -0.47 6.55 13.04
C ARG A 170 -1.49 7.54 12.50
N ILE A 171 -1.05 8.73 12.10
CA ILE A 171 -1.93 9.72 11.47
C ILE A 171 -2.53 9.14 10.20
N SER A 172 -1.73 8.47 9.37
CA SER A 172 -2.21 7.79 8.15
C SER A 172 -3.27 6.74 8.45
N GLY A 173 -3.05 5.93 9.48
CA GLY A 173 -4.00 4.91 9.96
C GLY A 173 -5.33 5.48 10.47
N GLN A 174 -5.39 6.77 10.83
CA GLN A 174 -6.64 7.40 11.26
C GLN A 174 -7.54 7.80 10.08
N TRP A 175 -6.98 8.22 8.95
CA TRP A 175 -7.78 8.75 7.83
C TRP A 175 -7.87 7.81 6.62
N LEU A 176 -6.84 7.00 6.34
CA LEU A 176 -6.85 6.08 5.20
C LEU A 176 -8.00 5.07 5.22
N PRO A 177 -8.39 4.48 6.36
CA PRO A 177 -9.54 3.58 6.40
C PRO A 177 -10.84 4.26 5.98
N ALA A 178 -11.07 5.50 6.42
CA ALA A 178 -12.25 6.27 6.04
C ALA A 178 -12.27 6.58 4.53
N LEU A 179 -11.11 6.93 3.96
CA LEU A 179 -10.98 7.11 2.51
C LEU A 179 -11.25 5.81 1.75
N ALA A 180 -10.66 4.70 2.18
CA ALA A 180 -10.87 3.39 1.54
C ALA A 180 -12.36 3.00 1.55
N GLN A 181 -13.06 3.19 2.67
CA GLN A 181 -14.49 2.93 2.77
C GLN A 181 -15.32 3.84 1.84
N ALA A 182 -14.93 5.10 1.68
CA ALA A 182 -15.59 6.00 0.73
C ALA A 182 -15.41 5.51 -0.72
N VAL A 183 -14.20 5.06 -1.09
CA VAL A 183 -13.94 4.50 -2.43
C VAL A 183 -14.77 3.24 -2.69
N VAL A 184 -14.81 2.31 -1.72
CA VAL A 184 -15.62 1.07 -1.84
C VAL A 184 -17.11 1.38 -1.98
N ARG A 185 -17.62 2.35 -1.21
CA ARG A 185 -19.03 2.79 -1.34
C ARG A 185 -19.32 3.38 -2.72
N MET A 186 -18.47 4.29 -3.21
CA MET A 186 -18.63 4.87 -4.55
C MET A 186 -18.60 3.80 -5.65
N ALA A 187 -17.74 2.78 -5.50
CA ALA A 187 -17.72 1.64 -6.40
C ALA A 187 -19.06 0.86 -6.35
N GLY A 188 -19.59 0.63 -5.13
CA GLY A 188 -20.95 0.13 -4.88
C GLY A 188 -22.04 0.83 -5.67
N GLU A 189 -22.11 2.14 -5.50
CA GLU A 189 -23.14 2.99 -6.10
C GLU A 189 -23.02 3.06 -7.64
N THR A 190 -21.81 2.91 -8.18
CA THR A 190 -21.53 3.07 -9.61
C THR A 190 -21.64 1.76 -10.39
N PHE A 191 -21.21 0.65 -9.79
CA PHE A 191 -20.92 -0.60 -10.50
C PHE A 191 -21.84 -1.77 -10.10
N LEU A 192 -22.86 -1.56 -9.26
CA LEU A 192 -23.88 -2.58 -8.99
C LEU A 192 -25.16 -2.25 -9.79
N HIS A 193 -25.66 -3.23 -10.53
CA HIS A 193 -26.82 -3.07 -11.40
C HIS A 193 -27.90 -4.12 -11.08
N PRO A 194 -29.19 -3.76 -11.22
CA PRO A 194 -30.28 -4.75 -11.09
C PRO A 194 -30.10 -5.91 -12.07
N GLY A 195 -30.21 -7.13 -11.56
CA GLY A 195 -30.07 -8.36 -12.35
C GLY A 195 -28.65 -8.89 -12.48
N ASP A 196 -27.65 -8.25 -11.87
CA ASP A 196 -26.30 -8.80 -11.78
C ASP A 196 -26.31 -10.15 -11.05
N THR A 197 -25.61 -11.13 -11.60
CA THR A 197 -25.22 -12.33 -10.85
C THR A 197 -24.02 -12.01 -9.96
N GLU A 198 -23.75 -12.87 -8.98
CA GLU A 198 -22.56 -12.73 -8.14
C GLU A 198 -21.26 -12.73 -8.95
N LEU A 199 -21.21 -13.52 -10.03
CA LEU A 199 -20.07 -13.58 -10.94
C LEU A 199 -19.88 -12.27 -11.71
N ASP A 200 -20.97 -11.61 -12.11
CA ASP A 200 -20.90 -10.33 -12.84
C ASP A 200 -20.29 -9.25 -11.93
N VAL A 201 -20.76 -9.16 -10.68
CA VAL A 201 -20.21 -8.26 -9.67
C VAL A 201 -18.73 -8.56 -9.44
N ALA A 202 -18.38 -9.83 -9.23
CA ALA A 202 -17.01 -10.26 -9.00
C ALA A 202 -16.04 -9.86 -10.10
N ARG A 203 -16.39 -10.13 -11.36
CA ARG A 203 -15.56 -9.78 -12.52
C ARG A 203 -15.40 -8.28 -12.65
N ARG A 204 -16.48 -7.53 -12.51
CA ARG A 204 -16.48 -6.07 -12.62
C ARG A 204 -15.64 -5.43 -11.53
N TYR A 205 -15.81 -5.85 -10.28
CA TYR A 205 -15.07 -5.30 -9.15
C TYR A 205 -13.58 -5.63 -9.22
N ARG A 206 -13.23 -6.82 -9.68
CA ARG A 206 -11.83 -7.17 -9.93
C ARG A 206 -11.20 -6.26 -10.98
N ALA A 207 -11.86 -6.08 -12.12
CA ALA A 207 -11.37 -5.19 -13.17
C ALA A 207 -11.19 -3.75 -12.66
N VAL A 208 -12.19 -3.24 -11.92
CA VAL A 208 -12.13 -1.92 -11.28
C VAL A 208 -10.94 -1.82 -10.32
N ALA A 209 -10.69 -2.83 -9.49
CA ALA A 209 -9.55 -2.84 -8.57
C ALA A 209 -8.20 -2.82 -9.31
N GLU A 210 -8.04 -3.63 -10.37
CA GLU A 210 -6.83 -3.69 -11.18
C GLU A 210 -6.55 -2.36 -11.90
N GLU A 211 -7.59 -1.71 -12.43
CA GLU A 211 -7.49 -0.44 -13.17
C GLU A 211 -7.33 0.79 -12.28
N LEU A 212 -8.08 0.88 -11.17
CA LEU A 212 -8.08 2.05 -10.30
C LEU A 212 -6.85 2.13 -9.40
N ARG A 213 -6.26 1.00 -9.01
CA ARG A 213 -5.11 0.96 -8.09
C ARG A 213 -3.99 1.95 -8.48
N PRO A 214 -3.43 1.94 -9.71
CA PRO A 214 -2.38 2.89 -10.09
C PRO A 214 -2.87 4.36 -10.13
N LEU A 215 -4.13 4.59 -10.50
CA LEU A 215 -4.70 5.94 -10.57
C LEU A 215 -4.86 6.56 -9.18
N LEU A 216 -5.36 5.78 -8.21
CA LEU A 216 -5.49 6.21 -6.82
C LEU A 216 -4.14 6.57 -6.21
N GLY A 217 -3.10 5.77 -6.48
CA GLY A 217 -1.74 6.05 -6.02
C GLY A 217 -1.20 7.39 -6.52
N GLY A 218 -1.30 7.65 -7.84
CA GLY A 218 -0.86 8.91 -8.42
C GLY A 218 -1.68 10.12 -7.95
N MET A 219 -2.98 9.93 -7.72
CA MET A 219 -3.83 10.98 -7.16
C MET A 219 -3.41 11.35 -5.73
N LEU A 220 -3.20 10.37 -4.86
CA LEU A 220 -2.78 10.60 -3.46
C LEU A 220 -1.41 11.29 -3.38
N ASP A 221 -0.46 10.87 -4.21
CA ASP A 221 0.86 11.51 -4.30
C ASP A 221 0.77 13.00 -4.66
N ASN A 222 -0.06 13.34 -5.66
CA ASN A 222 -0.27 14.73 -6.03
C ASN A 222 -0.94 15.53 -4.89
N HIS A 223 -1.97 15.00 -4.22
CA HIS A 223 -2.62 15.68 -3.09
C HIS A 223 -1.65 15.92 -1.94
N LEU A 224 -0.86 14.92 -1.56
CA LEU A 224 0.18 15.05 -0.54
C LEU A 224 1.17 16.15 -0.92
N THR A 225 1.65 16.16 -2.17
CA THR A 225 2.57 17.18 -2.68
C THR A 225 1.96 18.59 -2.59
N GLN A 226 0.67 18.74 -2.88
CA GLN A 226 -0.03 20.03 -2.76
C GLN A 226 -0.12 20.48 -1.30
N HIS A 227 -0.49 19.59 -0.38
CA HIS A 227 -0.57 19.90 1.05
C HIS A 227 0.80 20.19 1.67
N LEU A 228 1.86 19.48 1.26
CA LEU A 228 3.23 19.78 1.68
C LEU A 228 3.67 21.18 1.23
N ARG A 229 3.38 21.56 -0.02
CA ARG A 229 3.66 22.93 -0.50
C ARG A 229 2.92 23.99 0.32
N GLN A 230 1.67 23.70 0.71
CA GLN A 230 0.90 24.60 1.55
C GLN A 230 1.49 24.69 2.97
N ALA A 231 1.81 23.56 3.60
CA ALA A 231 2.40 23.51 4.93
C ALA A 231 3.73 24.27 5.00
N ILE A 232 4.60 24.09 4.00
CA ILE A 232 5.88 24.82 3.92
C ILE A 232 5.66 26.33 3.81
N ARG A 233 4.63 26.78 3.08
CA ARG A 233 4.32 28.22 2.96
C ARG A 233 3.80 28.83 4.25
N SER A 234 3.13 28.04 5.10
CA SER A 234 2.65 28.47 6.41
C SER A 234 3.69 28.38 7.50
N GLU A 235 4.79 27.64 7.28
CA GLU A 235 5.84 27.47 8.26
C GLU A 235 6.68 28.75 8.41
N VAL A 236 6.73 29.30 9.62
CA VAL A 236 7.57 30.46 9.94
C VAL A 236 8.76 29.98 10.74
N LEU A 237 9.92 29.86 10.09
CA LEU A 237 11.19 29.62 10.76
C LEU A 237 11.79 30.96 11.17
N SER A 238 11.90 31.19 12.47
CA SER A 238 12.65 32.33 12.99
C SER A 238 14.15 32.15 12.72
N HIS A 239 14.89 33.25 12.62
CA HIS A 239 16.35 33.21 12.46
C HIS A 239 17.04 32.47 13.62
N ALA A 240 16.47 32.54 14.83
CA ALA A 240 16.98 31.83 16.01
C ALA A 240 16.80 30.30 15.87
N GLN A 241 15.65 29.84 15.35
CA GLN A 241 15.40 28.41 15.07
C GLN A 241 16.33 27.88 13.97
N VAL A 242 16.58 28.68 12.93
CA VAL A 242 17.53 28.32 11.87
C VAL A 242 18.95 28.23 12.40
N ALA A 243 19.39 29.20 13.21
CA ALA A 243 20.73 29.18 13.82
C ALA A 243 20.91 28.06 14.85
N ALA A 244 19.84 27.69 15.57
CA ALA A 244 19.84 26.61 16.55
C ALA A 244 19.67 25.20 15.92
N GLY A 245 19.28 25.11 14.64
CA GLY A 245 19.09 23.83 13.95
C GLY A 245 17.86 23.03 14.40
N GLY A 246 16.80 23.71 14.85
CA GLY A 246 15.58 23.05 15.32
C GLY A 246 14.32 23.84 15.00
N VAL A 247 13.28 23.14 14.52
CA VAL A 247 11.91 23.65 14.50
C VAL A 247 11.40 23.64 15.94
N GLY A 248 11.47 24.80 16.60
CA GLY A 248 10.91 24.96 17.95
C GLY A 248 9.40 24.69 17.93
N ALA A 249 8.90 23.95 18.92
CA ALA A 249 7.48 23.70 19.10
C ALA A 249 6.70 25.02 18.97
N THR A 250 5.71 25.05 18.08
CA THR A 250 4.78 26.17 17.94
C THR A 250 4.26 26.54 19.33
N GLU A 251 4.62 27.71 19.83
CA GLU A 251 4.01 28.24 21.06
C GLU A 251 2.49 28.30 20.83
N PRO A 252 1.67 27.74 21.74
CA PRO A 252 0.23 27.84 21.61
C PRO A 252 -0.15 29.32 21.65
N VAL A 253 -0.78 29.79 20.58
CA VAL A 253 -1.42 31.11 20.55
C VAL A 253 -2.49 31.10 21.63
N ALA A 254 -2.19 31.75 22.76
CA ALA A 254 -3.16 32.01 23.80
C ALA A 254 -4.26 32.91 23.22
N ILE A 255 -5.51 32.42 23.25
CA ILE A 255 -6.72 33.23 23.08
C ILE A 255 -7.07 33.84 24.44
#